data_AF-A0AAW4ENB8-F1
#
_entry.id   AF-A0AAW4ENB8-F1
#
_cell.length_a   1.000
_cell.length_b   1.000
_cell.length_c   1.000
_cell.angle_alpha   90.00
_cell.angle_beta   90.00
_cell.angle_gamma   90.00
#
_symmetry.space_group_name_H-M   'P 1'
#
loop_
_entity.id
_entity.type
_entity.pdbx_description
1 polymer ?
#
loop_
_entity_poly.entity_id
_entity_poly.type
_entity_poly.pdbx_seq_one_letter_code
_entity_poly.pdbx_strand_id
1 'polypeptide(L)'
;MAPYDKALISMTDQICQVLTDAQKVTYYQSIRIRPQQVARGILGHICSVGLGRYDERLSRHLFNPDSDLLHEVRLSYWVYPYAGRTVIRDFALGNFATGISSAMYLLKSYPLAFAMAWNKDFLFDKWQPQNFDRYANIGPADEVDLPLDFVGLPGQLWPEHVQGNHYAGIHDEGAFIAKEKSHQSPVRE
;
A
#
# COMPACT_ATOMS: atom_id res chain seq x y z
N MET A 1 8.69 -4.60 18.91
CA MET A 1 8.42 -4.08 17.56
C MET A 1 9.23 -4.89 16.57
N ALA A 2 8.57 -5.51 15.59
CA ALA A 2 9.23 -6.41 14.67
C ALA A 2 10.16 -5.63 13.71
N PRO A 3 11.20 -6.26 13.12
CA PRO A 3 12.12 -5.58 12.21
C PRO A 3 11.42 -4.92 11.01
N TYR A 4 10.35 -5.53 10.50
CA TYR A 4 9.57 -5.02 9.37
C TYR A 4 8.78 -3.73 9.71
N ASP A 5 8.30 -3.57 10.95
CA ASP A 5 7.59 -2.35 11.36
C ASP A 5 8.54 -1.15 11.36
N LYS A 6 9.80 -1.36 11.80
CA LYS A 6 10.83 -0.32 11.79
C LYS A 6 11.18 0.13 10.38
N ALA A 7 11.21 -0.80 9.43
CA ALA A 7 11.50 -0.49 8.02
C ALA A 7 10.37 0.36 7.39
N LEU A 8 9.11 0.01 7.65
CA LEU A 8 7.97 0.77 7.16
C LEU A 8 7.91 2.17 7.78
N ILE A 9 8.14 2.29 9.10
CA ILE A 9 8.20 3.60 9.78
C ILE A 9 9.32 4.47 9.20
N SER A 10 10.52 3.90 9.03
CA SER A 10 11.64 4.63 8.43
C SER A 10 11.31 5.14 7.01
N MET A 11 10.63 4.33 6.20
CA MET A 11 10.15 4.75 4.88
C MET A 11 9.16 5.92 4.98
N THR A 12 8.17 5.82 5.86
CA THR A 12 7.18 6.87 6.07
C THR A 12 7.81 8.18 6.57
N ASP A 13 8.71 8.10 7.54
CA ASP A 13 9.39 9.27 8.12
C ASP A 13 10.24 10.01 7.07
N GLN A 14 10.99 9.26 6.24
CA GLN A 14 11.78 9.84 5.15
C GLN A 14 10.89 10.61 4.16
N ILE A 15 9.71 10.09 3.83
CA ILE A 15 8.79 10.75 2.88
C ILE A 15 8.15 11.98 3.51
N CYS A 16 7.75 11.90 4.77
CA CYS A 16 7.24 13.06 5.51
C CYS A 16 8.28 14.20 5.53
N GLN A 17 9.56 13.87 5.71
CA GLN A 17 10.64 14.86 5.63
C GLN A 17 10.76 15.48 4.24
N VAL A 18 10.64 14.69 3.17
CA VAL A 18 10.66 15.19 1.78
C VAL A 18 9.45 16.10 1.52
N LEU A 19 8.25 15.74 1.99
CA LEU A 19 7.02 16.51 1.79
C LEU A 19 6.97 17.80 2.60
N THR A 20 7.61 17.83 3.78
CA THR A 20 7.64 19.02 4.65
C THR A 20 8.65 20.05 4.18
N ASP A 21 9.70 19.61 3.51
CA ASP A 21 10.78 20.49 3.04
C ASP A 21 10.47 21.03 1.65
N ALA A 22 9.94 22.26 1.60
CA ALA A 22 9.58 22.95 0.36
C ALA A 22 10.76 23.13 -0.63
N GLN A 23 12.02 23.04 -0.17
CA GLN A 23 13.18 23.09 -1.04
C GLN A 23 13.53 21.72 -1.65
N LYS A 24 13.02 20.62 -1.07
CA LYS A 24 13.24 19.24 -1.52
C LYS A 24 12.10 18.69 -2.38
N VAL A 25 10.98 19.39 -2.54
CA VAL A 25 9.93 18.97 -3.46
C VAL A 25 10.35 19.28 -4.91
N THR A 26 11.34 18.56 -5.40
CA THR A 26 11.61 18.39 -6.84
C THR A 26 10.69 17.30 -7.39
N TYR A 27 10.41 17.33 -8.69
CA TYR A 27 9.52 16.37 -9.36
C TYR A 27 9.88 14.89 -9.12
N TYR A 28 11.18 14.62 -8.88
CA TYR A 28 11.70 13.30 -8.57
C TYR A 28 12.59 13.36 -7.33
N GLN A 29 12.39 12.41 -6.42
CA GLN A 29 13.25 12.15 -5.27
C GLN A 29 13.47 10.65 -5.09
N SER A 30 14.42 10.27 -4.26
CA SER A 30 14.64 8.88 -3.87
C SER A 30 14.89 8.75 -2.38
N ILE A 31 14.38 7.69 -1.78
CA ILE A 31 14.58 7.35 -0.36
C ILE A 31 15.21 5.98 -0.22
N ARG A 32 15.89 5.73 0.89
CA ARG A 32 16.59 4.48 1.12
C ARG A 32 15.74 3.54 1.95
N ILE A 33 15.43 2.37 1.41
CA ILE A 33 14.54 1.39 2.04
C ILE A 33 15.10 -0.03 2.01
N ARG A 34 14.56 -0.89 2.88
CA ARG A 34 14.73 -2.35 2.80
C ARG A 34 13.47 -2.98 2.22
N PRO A 35 13.42 -3.32 0.94
CA PRO A 35 12.17 -3.58 0.22
C PRO A 35 11.41 -4.79 0.76
N GLN A 36 12.11 -5.87 1.08
CA GLN A 36 11.50 -7.08 1.67
C GLN A 36 10.89 -6.80 3.05
N GLN A 37 11.58 -6.00 3.88
CA GLN A 37 11.08 -5.65 5.21
C GLN A 37 9.87 -4.72 5.12
N VAL A 38 9.91 -3.74 4.22
CA VAL A 38 8.78 -2.85 3.94
C VAL A 38 7.56 -3.64 3.45
N ALA A 39 7.74 -4.54 2.48
CA ALA A 39 6.66 -5.36 1.93
C ALA A 39 5.99 -6.22 3.01
N ARG A 40 6.77 -6.83 3.92
CA ARG A 40 6.25 -7.58 5.06
C ARG A 40 5.55 -6.69 6.08
N GLY A 41 6.06 -5.49 6.33
CA GLY A 41 5.41 -4.51 7.21
C GLY A 41 4.03 -4.12 6.69
N ILE A 42 3.92 -3.88 5.38
CA ILE A 42 2.65 -3.60 4.70
C ILE A 42 1.70 -4.79 4.81
N LEU A 43 2.18 -6.01 4.51
CA LEU A 43 1.38 -7.22 4.65
C LEU A 43 0.86 -7.38 6.07
N GLY A 44 1.71 -7.21 7.08
CA GLY A 44 1.33 -7.30 8.49
C GLY A 44 0.25 -6.30 8.86
N HIS A 45 0.35 -5.05 8.38
CA HIS A 45 -0.65 -4.03 8.62
C HIS A 45 -1.99 -4.36 7.95
N ILE A 46 -1.96 -4.89 6.72
CA ILE A 46 -3.17 -5.32 6.02
C ILE A 46 -3.82 -6.52 6.73
N CYS A 47 -3.03 -7.52 7.11
CA CYS A 47 -3.51 -8.71 7.82
C CYS A 47 -4.08 -8.38 9.21
N SER A 48 -3.60 -7.31 9.86
CA SER A 48 -4.07 -6.89 11.19
C SER A 48 -5.53 -6.39 11.23
N VAL A 49 -6.10 -6.03 10.07
CA VAL A 49 -7.45 -5.46 9.99
C VAL A 49 -8.47 -6.55 9.69
N GLY A 50 -9.42 -6.80 10.59
CA GLY A 50 -10.53 -7.75 10.41
C GLY A 50 -10.35 -9.01 11.27
N LEU A 51 -11.36 -9.29 12.10
CA LEU A 51 -11.33 -10.37 13.10
C LEU A 51 -11.47 -11.75 12.44
N GLY A 52 -10.75 -12.75 12.95
CA GLY A 52 -10.93 -14.16 12.57
C GLY A 52 -10.40 -14.56 11.19
N ARG A 53 -9.70 -13.66 10.48
CA ARG A 53 -9.26 -13.88 9.09
C ARG A 53 -7.81 -14.34 8.98
N TYR A 54 -7.47 -15.39 9.72
CA TYR A 54 -6.15 -16.01 9.60
C TYR A 54 -6.03 -16.71 8.24
N ASP A 55 -5.06 -16.27 7.44
CA ASP A 55 -4.64 -16.95 6.22
C ASP A 55 -3.22 -17.48 6.42
N GLU A 56 -3.08 -18.80 6.42
CA GLU A 56 -1.81 -19.49 6.58
C GLU A 56 -0.82 -19.15 5.44
N ARG A 57 -1.33 -18.95 4.22
CA ARG A 57 -0.51 -18.57 3.06
C ARG A 57 0.07 -17.18 3.23
N LEU A 58 -0.68 -16.23 3.80
CA LEU A 58 -0.16 -14.89 4.08
C LEU A 58 0.77 -14.89 5.30
N SER A 59 0.39 -15.65 6.32
CA SER A 59 1.13 -15.75 7.58
C SER A 59 2.54 -16.29 7.39
N ARG A 60 2.76 -17.21 6.44
CA ARG A 60 4.12 -17.71 6.12
C ARG A 60 5.08 -16.57 5.76
N HIS A 61 4.61 -15.53 5.06
CA HIS A 61 5.47 -14.40 4.67
C HIS A 61 5.80 -13.46 5.86
N LEU A 62 4.99 -13.51 6.92
CA LEU A 62 5.23 -12.73 8.15
C LEU A 62 6.17 -13.45 9.12
N PHE A 63 6.06 -14.78 9.20
CA PHE A 63 6.81 -15.57 10.18
C PHE A 63 8.08 -16.23 9.60
N ASN A 64 8.20 -16.37 8.28
CA ASN A 64 9.41 -16.89 7.63
C ASN A 64 10.25 -15.74 7.03
N PRO A 65 11.43 -15.42 7.60
CA PRO A 65 12.33 -14.39 7.09
C PRO A 65 12.87 -14.63 5.68
N ASP A 66 12.88 -15.88 5.22
CA ASP A 66 13.39 -16.30 3.91
C ASP A 66 12.28 -16.37 2.86
N SER A 67 11.10 -15.84 3.17
CA SER A 67 9.96 -15.91 2.27
C SER A 67 10.00 -14.86 1.15
N ASP A 68 9.84 -15.31 -0.10
CA ASP A 68 9.89 -14.49 -1.32
C ASP A 68 8.56 -13.79 -1.66
N LEU A 69 8.06 -12.96 -0.75
CA LEU A 69 6.78 -12.26 -0.94
C LEU A 69 6.71 -11.48 -2.26
N LEU A 70 7.77 -10.72 -2.60
CA LEU A 70 7.82 -9.89 -3.81
C LEU A 70 7.90 -10.69 -5.12
N HIS A 71 8.19 -12.00 -5.06
CA HIS A 71 8.08 -12.87 -6.23
C HIS A 71 6.64 -13.29 -6.48
N GLU A 72 5.82 -13.40 -5.44
CA GLU A 72 4.45 -13.91 -5.52
C GLU A 72 3.41 -12.82 -5.76
N VAL A 73 3.62 -11.61 -5.24
CA VAL A 73 2.68 -10.49 -5.37
C VAL A 73 3.31 -9.31 -6.09
N ARG A 74 2.48 -8.54 -6.80
CA ARG A 74 2.85 -7.21 -7.25
C ARG A 74 2.48 -6.21 -6.16
N LEU A 75 3.50 -5.64 -5.52
CA LEU A 75 3.33 -4.55 -4.56
C LEU A 75 3.57 -3.22 -5.25
N SER A 76 2.49 -2.48 -5.47
CA SER A 76 2.48 -1.13 -6.01
C SER A 76 2.42 -0.09 -4.90
N TYR A 77 3.03 1.07 -5.12
CA TYR A 77 3.05 2.19 -4.17
C TYR A 77 2.92 3.54 -4.87
N TRP A 78 2.40 4.52 -4.15
CA TRP A 78 2.35 5.91 -4.59
C TRP A 78 2.25 6.89 -3.43
N VAL A 79 2.66 8.14 -3.69
CA VAL A 79 2.48 9.22 -2.73
C VAL A 79 0.99 9.50 -2.56
N TYR A 80 0.53 9.53 -1.32
CA TYR A 80 -0.86 9.74 -0.93
C TYR A 80 -0.94 10.94 0.02
N PRO A 81 -1.03 12.17 -0.53
CA PRO A 81 -1.01 13.41 0.25
C PRO A 81 -2.39 13.75 0.83
N TYR A 82 -3.15 12.75 1.25
CA TYR A 82 -4.52 12.92 1.75
C TYR A 82 -4.65 12.40 3.17
N ALA A 83 -5.47 13.08 3.96
CA ALA A 83 -5.79 12.65 5.32
C ALA A 83 -6.71 11.41 5.31
N GLY A 84 -6.66 10.67 6.42
CA GLY A 84 -7.44 9.46 6.64
C GLY A 84 -6.65 8.17 6.40
N ARG A 85 -7.20 7.07 6.91
CA ARG A 85 -6.64 5.73 6.74
C ARG A 85 -7.70 4.81 6.15
N THR A 86 -7.39 4.24 5.01
CA THR A 86 -8.23 3.26 4.31
C THR A 86 -7.50 1.94 4.23
N VAL A 87 -8.12 0.87 4.71
CA VAL A 87 -7.62 -0.50 4.53
C VAL A 87 -8.74 -1.34 3.94
N ILE A 88 -8.50 -1.89 2.75
CA ILE A 88 -9.46 -2.72 2.05
C ILE A 88 -8.78 -4.04 1.72
N ARG A 89 -9.39 -5.13 2.14
CA ARG A 89 -9.03 -6.49 1.73
C ARG A 89 -10.05 -7.01 0.74
N ASP A 90 -9.63 -8.03 0.01
CA ASP A 90 -10.46 -8.76 -0.94
C ASP A 90 -11.12 -7.82 -1.97
N PHE A 91 -10.37 -6.79 -2.40
CA PHE A 91 -10.80 -5.85 -3.42
C PHE A 91 -10.57 -6.46 -4.80
N ALA A 92 -11.64 -6.76 -5.51
CA ALA A 92 -11.58 -7.16 -6.91
C ALA A 92 -11.63 -5.91 -7.79
N LEU A 93 -10.59 -5.70 -8.60
CA LEU A 93 -10.59 -4.66 -9.62
C LEU A 93 -10.47 -5.32 -10.99
N GLY A 94 -11.32 -4.92 -11.92
CA GLY A 94 -11.28 -5.46 -13.27
C GLY A 94 -11.83 -4.51 -14.32
N ASN A 95 -11.61 -4.88 -15.57
CA ASN A 95 -12.09 -4.17 -16.74
C ASN A 95 -12.92 -5.12 -17.61
N PHE A 96 -14.18 -4.78 -17.84
CA PHE A 96 -15.12 -5.58 -18.63
C PHE A 96 -14.69 -5.71 -20.11
N ALA A 97 -14.00 -4.71 -20.66
CA ALA A 97 -13.60 -4.72 -22.07
C ALA A 97 -12.42 -5.66 -22.34
N THR A 98 -11.49 -5.79 -21.38
CA THR A 98 -10.31 -6.66 -21.52
C THR A 98 -10.53 -8.04 -20.88
N GLY A 99 -11.50 -8.16 -19.97
CA GLY A 99 -11.70 -9.37 -19.15
C GLY A 99 -10.62 -9.57 -18.08
N ILE A 100 -9.65 -8.66 -17.97
CA ILE A 100 -8.56 -8.74 -16.99
C ILE A 100 -9.09 -8.26 -15.65
N SER A 101 -8.82 -9.05 -14.61
CA SER A 101 -9.14 -8.70 -13.22
C SER A 101 -8.06 -9.19 -12.27
N SER A 102 -8.03 -8.58 -11.09
CA SER A 102 -7.15 -8.99 -10.00
C SER A 102 -7.82 -8.75 -8.67
N ALA A 103 -7.65 -9.73 -7.77
CA ALA A 103 -7.86 -9.51 -6.35
C ALA A 103 -6.64 -8.76 -5.80
N MET A 104 -6.88 -7.75 -4.98
CA MET A 104 -5.83 -6.96 -4.36
C MET A 104 -6.24 -6.48 -2.97
N TYR A 105 -5.24 -6.09 -2.18
CA TYR A 105 -5.40 -5.42 -0.92
C TYR A 105 -4.89 -3.99 -1.03
N LEU A 106 -5.61 -3.05 -0.43
CA LEU A 106 -5.29 -1.63 -0.44
C LEU A 106 -4.98 -1.17 0.99
N LEU A 107 -3.89 -0.43 1.13
CA LEU A 107 -3.53 0.28 2.36
C LEU A 107 -3.19 1.72 1.97
N LYS A 108 -4.03 2.67 2.37
CA LYS A 108 -3.80 4.10 2.12
C LYS A 108 -3.77 4.85 3.45
N SER A 109 -2.70 5.57 3.69
CA SER A 109 -2.53 6.41 4.88
C SER A 109 -1.49 7.46 4.58
N TYR A 110 -1.74 8.73 4.92
CA TYR A 110 -0.72 9.77 4.74
C TYR A 110 0.66 9.30 5.25
N PRO A 111 1.75 9.43 4.47
CA PRO A 111 1.87 10.05 3.14
C PRO A 111 1.86 9.06 1.97
N LEU A 112 1.50 7.79 2.18
CA LEU A 112 1.69 6.71 1.21
C LEU A 112 0.45 5.85 1.02
N ALA A 113 0.32 5.31 -0.18
CA ALA A 113 -0.65 4.30 -0.47
C ALA A 113 0.00 3.12 -1.18
N PHE A 114 -0.59 1.94 -0.94
CA PHE A 114 -0.11 0.67 -1.43
C PHE A 114 -1.27 -0.14 -1.98
N ALA A 115 -0.98 -0.87 -3.06
CA ALA A 115 -1.84 -1.90 -3.60
C ALA A 115 -1.03 -3.19 -3.76
N MET A 116 -1.47 -4.26 -3.13
CA MET A 116 -0.87 -5.59 -3.25
C MET A 116 -1.79 -6.45 -4.11
N ALA A 117 -1.34 -6.85 -5.30
CA ALA A 117 -2.12 -7.66 -6.23
C ALA A 117 -1.52 -9.06 -6.37
N TRP A 118 -2.37 -10.09 -6.35
CA TRP A 118 -1.94 -11.49 -6.52
C TRP A 118 -1.74 -11.86 -7.99
N ASN A 119 -2.37 -11.13 -8.91
CA ASN A 119 -2.07 -11.25 -10.34
C ASN A 119 -0.98 -10.25 -10.72
N LYS A 120 0.24 -10.73 -10.98
CA LYS A 120 1.38 -9.88 -11.38
C LYS A 120 1.24 -9.31 -12.78
N ASP A 121 0.38 -9.85 -13.63
CA ASP A 121 0.15 -9.30 -14.96
C ASP A 121 -0.91 -8.19 -14.94
N PHE A 122 -1.53 -7.95 -13.78
CA PHE A 122 -2.49 -6.88 -13.64
C PHE A 122 -1.82 -5.50 -13.79
N LEU A 123 -2.44 -4.68 -14.64
CA LEU A 123 -2.07 -3.31 -14.91
C LEU A 123 -3.28 -2.42 -14.66
N PHE A 124 -3.06 -1.27 -14.05
CA PHE A 124 -4.10 -0.26 -13.93
C PHE A 124 -4.31 0.42 -15.29
N ASP A 125 -5.51 0.89 -15.61
CA ASP A 125 -5.74 1.42 -16.97
C ASP A 125 -5.19 2.84 -17.15
N LYS A 126 -5.79 3.82 -16.47
CA LYS A 126 -5.53 5.26 -16.69
C LYS A 126 -4.21 5.77 -16.12
N TRP A 127 -3.69 5.12 -15.09
CA TRP A 127 -2.53 5.58 -14.33
C TRP A 127 -1.84 4.40 -13.67
N GLN A 128 -0.50 4.34 -13.79
CA GLN A 128 0.30 3.24 -13.25
C GLN A 128 1.10 3.69 -12.03
N PRO A 129 0.88 3.10 -10.84
CA PRO A 129 1.77 3.29 -9.72
C PRO A 129 3.13 2.62 -9.98
N GLN A 130 4.15 3.16 -9.32
CA GLN A 130 5.43 2.46 -9.19
C GLN A 130 5.24 1.15 -8.42
N ASN A 131 6.15 0.19 -8.60
CA ASN A 131 6.04 -1.12 -7.96
C ASN A 131 7.40 -1.66 -7.50
N PHE A 132 7.33 -2.72 -6.70
CA PHE A 132 8.48 -3.35 -6.08
C PHE A 132 9.07 -4.51 -6.90
N ASP A 133 8.56 -4.79 -8.11
CA ASP A 133 8.94 -5.99 -8.89
C ASP A 133 10.46 -6.02 -9.15
N ARG A 134 11.08 -4.85 -9.39
CA ARG A 134 12.54 -4.72 -9.60
C ARG A 134 13.39 -5.07 -8.38
N TYR A 135 12.78 -5.14 -7.20
CA TYR A 135 13.46 -5.45 -5.94
C TYR A 135 13.20 -6.87 -5.44
N ALA A 136 12.52 -7.71 -6.22
CA ALA A 136 12.18 -9.07 -5.80
C ALA A 136 13.43 -9.88 -5.42
N ASN A 137 14.53 -9.71 -6.16
CA ASN A 137 15.79 -10.44 -5.94
C ASN A 137 16.73 -9.77 -4.90
N ILE A 138 16.28 -8.72 -4.21
CA ILE A 138 17.09 -8.01 -3.20
C ILE A 138 16.96 -8.72 -1.86
N GLY A 139 18.08 -8.90 -1.16
CA GLY A 139 18.13 -9.58 0.12
C GLY A 139 17.34 -8.85 1.23
N PRO A 140 16.94 -9.54 2.30
CA PRO A 140 16.05 -8.99 3.31
C PRO A 140 16.68 -7.88 4.18
N ALA A 141 18.00 -7.79 4.23
CA ALA A 141 18.72 -6.73 4.96
C ALA A 141 19.26 -5.63 4.04
N ASP A 142 19.19 -5.82 2.72
CA ASP A 142 19.80 -4.92 1.76
C ASP A 142 18.98 -3.65 1.59
N GLU A 143 19.68 -2.53 1.44
CA GLU A 143 19.09 -1.22 1.24
C GLU A 143 19.20 -0.78 -0.22
N VAL A 144 18.11 -0.23 -0.74
CA VAL A 144 18.01 0.26 -2.13
C VAL A 144 17.34 1.63 -2.17
N ASP A 145 17.59 2.36 -3.25
CA ASP A 145 16.91 3.63 -3.52
C ASP A 145 15.55 3.39 -4.18
N LEU A 146 14.49 3.80 -3.48
CA LEU A 146 13.12 3.81 -3.96
C LEU A 146 12.79 5.18 -4.54
N PRO A 147 12.44 5.28 -5.84
CA PRO A 147 12.05 6.53 -6.45
C PRO A 147 10.68 6.97 -5.96
N LEU A 148 10.51 8.27 -5.78
CA LEU A 148 9.26 8.93 -5.43
C LEU A 148 8.89 9.88 -6.57
N ASP A 149 7.65 9.75 -7.03
CA ASP A 149 7.04 10.63 -8.01
C ASP A 149 5.93 11.43 -7.33
N PHE A 150 5.92 12.73 -7.58
CA PHE A 150 4.94 13.68 -7.05
C PHE A 150 4.04 14.26 -8.16
N VAL A 151 4.22 13.84 -9.41
CA VAL A 151 3.48 14.35 -10.57
C VAL A 151 2.36 13.40 -10.96
N GLY A 152 1.20 13.96 -11.32
CA GLY A 152 0.09 13.18 -11.83
C GLY A 152 -0.50 12.19 -10.83
N LEU A 153 -0.37 12.48 -9.52
CA LEU A 153 -0.90 11.62 -8.46
C LEU A 153 -2.42 11.44 -8.62
N PRO A 154 -2.94 10.22 -8.37
CA PRO A 154 -4.34 9.95 -8.51
C PRO A 154 -5.13 10.59 -7.35
N GLY A 155 -6.43 10.81 -7.56
CA GLY A 155 -7.31 11.37 -6.53
C GLY A 155 -7.46 10.47 -5.29
N GLN A 156 -7.94 11.05 -4.18
CA GLN A 156 -8.05 10.39 -2.86
C GLN A 156 -8.77 9.03 -2.87
N LEU A 157 -9.78 8.88 -3.72
CA LEU A 157 -10.64 7.70 -3.82
C LEU A 157 -10.19 6.68 -4.87
N TRP A 158 -9.02 6.88 -5.48
CA TRP A 158 -8.44 5.92 -6.40
C TRP A 158 -7.69 4.81 -5.62
N PRO A 159 -7.75 3.53 -6.07
CA PRO A 159 -8.46 3.01 -7.24
C PRO A 159 -9.90 2.55 -6.98
N GLU A 160 -10.45 2.77 -5.78
CA GLU A 160 -11.78 2.27 -5.38
C GLU A 160 -12.92 2.86 -6.22
N HIS A 161 -12.78 4.12 -6.60
CA HIS A 161 -13.77 4.81 -7.44
C HIS A 161 -13.46 4.56 -8.91
N VAL A 162 -14.10 3.52 -9.45
CA VAL A 162 -14.01 3.13 -10.85
C VAL A 162 -14.97 3.92 -11.75
N GLN A 163 -14.59 4.12 -13.01
CA GLN A 163 -15.41 4.79 -14.02
C GLN A 163 -15.34 4.05 -15.36
N GLY A 164 -16.40 4.16 -16.17
CA GLY A 164 -16.48 3.55 -17.49
C GLY A 164 -16.62 2.04 -17.42
N ASN A 165 -15.76 1.31 -18.14
CA ASN A 165 -15.80 -0.17 -18.24
C ASN A 165 -15.12 -0.89 -17.06
N HIS A 166 -14.77 -0.17 -16.00
CA HIS A 166 -14.12 -0.73 -14.83
C HIS A 166 -15.15 -1.09 -13.77
N TYR A 167 -14.93 -2.21 -13.08
CA TYR A 167 -15.71 -2.60 -11.92
C TYR A 167 -14.80 -2.79 -10.72
N ALA A 168 -15.36 -2.46 -9.56
CA ALA A 168 -14.79 -2.69 -8.25
C ALA A 168 -15.77 -3.58 -7.48
N GLY A 169 -15.28 -4.73 -7.02
CA GLY A 169 -15.99 -5.63 -6.13
C GLY A 169 -15.31 -5.62 -4.76
N ILE A 170 -16.09 -5.61 -3.70
CA ILE A 170 -15.60 -5.80 -2.34
C ILE A 170 -16.37 -6.98 -1.78
N HIS A 171 -15.66 -7.99 -1.27
CA HIS A 171 -16.28 -9.05 -0.49
C HIS A 171 -16.87 -8.46 0.81
N ASP A 172 -18.07 -8.84 1.24
CA ASP A 172 -18.85 -8.05 2.23
C ASP A 172 -18.08 -7.71 3.53
N GLU A 173 -17.24 -8.63 3.98
CA GLU A 173 -16.42 -8.51 5.19
C GLU A 173 -15.03 -7.83 4.97
N GLY A 174 -14.74 -7.30 3.78
CA GLY A 174 -13.41 -6.90 3.31
C GLY A 174 -13.01 -5.44 3.49
N ALA A 175 -13.96 -4.50 3.61
CA ALA A 175 -13.66 -3.06 3.61
C ALA A 175 -13.80 -2.42 4.99
N PHE A 176 -12.74 -1.72 5.44
CA PHE A 176 -12.73 -1.01 6.71
C PHE A 176 -12.24 0.43 6.51
N ILE A 177 -13.09 1.39 6.88
CA ILE A 177 -12.69 2.80 6.96
C ILE A 177 -12.44 3.11 8.43
N ALA A 178 -11.17 3.31 8.79
CA ALA A 178 -10.82 3.75 10.13
C ALA A 178 -10.98 5.27 10.20
N LYS A 179 -11.97 5.75 10.95
CA LYS A 179 -12.08 7.16 11.32
C LYS A 179 -11.47 7.38 12.68
N GLU A 180 -10.67 8.43 12.81
CA GLU A 180 -10.19 8.88 14.11
C GLU A 180 -11.40 9.27 14.98
N LYS A 181 -11.40 8.84 16.24
CA LYS A 181 -12.48 9.12 17.18
C LYS A 181 -12.45 10.62 17.49
N SER A 182 -13.48 11.37 17.07
CA SER A 182 -13.57 12.79 17.41
C SER A 182 -13.58 12.96 18.93
N HIS A 183 -12.62 13.73 19.43
CA HIS A 183 -12.60 14.12 20.83
C HIS A 183 -13.79 15.06 21.07
N GLN A 184 -14.89 14.54 21.59
CA GLN A 184 -15.94 15.39 22.14
C GLN A 184 -15.40 15.96 23.45
N SER A 185 -14.97 17.22 23.42
CA SER A 185 -14.73 17.98 24.64
C SER A 185 -16.01 17.98 25.48
N PRO A 186 -15.95 17.64 26.78
CA PRO A 186 -17.14 17.71 27.62
C PRO A 186 -17.58 19.16 27.70
N VAL A 187 -18.82 19.42 27.26
CA VAL A 187 -19.53 20.67 27.55
C VAL A 187 -19.61 20.78 29.06
N ARG A 188 -18.92 21.77 29.63
CA ARG A 188 -19.10 22.16 31.02
C ARG A 188 -20.34 23.04 31.08
N GLU A 189 -21.42 22.53 31.67
CA GLU A 189 -22.46 23.34 32.31
C GLU A 189 -22.10 23.54 33.79
#